data_AF-A0A352RA29-F1
#
_entry.id   AF-A0A352RA29-F1
#
_cell.length_a   1.000
_cell.length_b   1.000
_cell.length_c   1.000
_cell.angle_alpha   90.00
_cell.angle_beta   90.00
_cell.angle_gamma   90.00
#
_symmetry.space_group_name_H-M   'P 1'
#
loop_
_entity.id
_entity.type
_entity.pdbx_description
1 polymer ?
#
loop_
_entity_poly.entity_id
_entity_poly.type
_entity_poly.pdbx_seq_one_letter_code
_entity_poly.pdbx_strand_id
1 'polypeptide(L)'
;MKLILKSFAVFSLAISLTNCGEKKETDAYENPVEEKTEATTETTVDPLFAKGQELFEGKGTCTACHKPDTKVIGPSIKEIAKIYKEKGASIAAFINEEGEPIVDPTQYETMKTNFAITKAMTAEERKALEVYMMSFE
;
A
#
# COMPACT_ATOMS: atom_id res chain seq x y z
N MET A 1 47.72 -6.72 20.25
CA MET A 1 48.22 -7.86 21.05
C MET A 1 47.11 -8.89 21.10
N LYS A 2 47.39 -10.12 20.61
CA LYS A 2 46.78 -11.44 20.93
C LYS A 2 45.25 -11.52 21.10
N LEU A 3 44.52 -12.08 20.13
CA LEU A 3 44.33 -13.51 19.81
C LEU A 3 43.41 -14.26 20.79
N ILE A 4 42.25 -14.67 20.25
CA ILE A 4 41.62 -16.00 20.33
C ILE A 4 41.20 -16.53 21.70
N LEU A 5 39.91 -16.84 21.83
CA LEU A 5 39.51 -18.12 22.44
C LEU A 5 38.35 -18.75 21.65
N LYS A 6 38.72 -19.64 20.72
CA LYS A 6 37.86 -20.73 20.26
C LYS A 6 37.85 -21.78 21.38
N SER A 7 36.69 -22.30 21.74
CA SER A 7 36.62 -23.64 22.35
C SER A 7 35.55 -24.44 21.65
N PHE A 8 36.04 -25.48 20.96
CA PHE A 8 35.30 -26.56 20.34
C PHE A 8 34.86 -27.54 21.44
N ALA A 9 33.61 -27.97 21.42
CA ALA A 9 33.23 -29.27 21.97
C ALA A 9 32.13 -29.87 21.10
N VAL A 10 32.51 -30.93 20.39
CA VAL A 10 31.69 -31.79 19.53
C VAL A 10 30.87 -32.71 20.43
N PHE A 11 29.58 -32.86 20.15
CA PHE A 11 28.85 -34.08 20.48
C PHE A 11 27.94 -34.45 19.31
N SER A 12 28.36 -35.44 18.54
CA SER A 12 27.54 -36.14 17.56
C SER A 12 26.64 -37.14 18.28
N LEU A 13 25.35 -37.24 17.93
CA LEU A 13 24.65 -38.53 17.66
C LEU A 13 23.19 -38.31 17.20
N ALA A 14 22.99 -38.42 15.89
CA ALA A 14 22.03 -39.25 15.14
C ALA A 14 20.52 -39.39 15.52
N ILE A 15 19.72 -39.26 14.44
CA ILE A 15 18.42 -39.92 14.08
C ILE A 15 17.14 -39.33 14.69
N SER A 16 16.25 -38.81 13.82
CA SER A 16 14.94 -39.44 13.53
C SER A 16 14.16 -38.72 12.42
N LEU A 17 13.99 -39.44 11.31
CA LEU A 17 12.77 -39.65 10.52
C LEU A 17 11.77 -38.48 10.34
N THR A 18 11.71 -38.03 9.08
CA THR A 18 10.50 -37.75 8.28
C THR A 18 9.15 -37.64 9.02
N ASN A 19 8.58 -36.43 9.04
CA ASN A 19 7.15 -36.30 8.83
C ASN A 19 6.86 -34.98 8.09
N CYS A 20 6.73 -35.10 6.77
CA CYS A 20 6.11 -34.08 5.93
C CYS A 20 4.63 -34.07 6.29
N GLY A 21 4.16 -32.97 6.88
CA GLY A 21 2.76 -32.78 7.24
C GLY A 21 2.37 -31.34 6.96
N GLU A 22 1.97 -31.08 5.72
CA GLU A 22 1.24 -29.88 5.33
C GLU A 22 -0.07 -29.86 6.10
N LYS A 23 -0.14 -29.03 7.15
CA LYS A 23 -1.40 -28.73 7.82
C LYS A 23 -1.98 -27.50 7.15
N LYS A 24 -2.87 -27.73 6.18
CA LYS A 24 -3.82 -26.71 5.72
C LYS A 24 -4.82 -26.48 6.85
N GLU A 25 -4.86 -25.27 7.38
CA GLU A 25 -5.95 -24.82 8.24
C GLU A 25 -7.22 -24.67 7.38
N THR A 26 -8.29 -25.34 7.80
CA THR A 26 -9.62 -25.26 7.19
C THR A 26 -10.55 -24.54 8.17
N ASP A 27 -11.39 -23.64 7.67
CA ASP A 27 -12.49 -23.11 8.49
C ASP A 27 -13.59 -24.16 8.70
N ALA A 28 -14.57 -23.84 9.56
CA ALA A 28 -15.62 -24.76 10.00
C ALA A 28 -16.61 -25.20 8.90
N TYR A 29 -16.39 -24.85 7.63
CA TYR A 29 -17.28 -25.19 6.51
C TYR A 29 -16.56 -25.79 5.28
N GLU A 30 -15.33 -26.27 5.43
CA GLU A 30 -14.65 -27.17 4.47
C GLU A 30 -14.54 -26.62 3.03
N ASN A 31 -14.53 -25.29 2.88
CA ASN A 31 -14.27 -24.62 1.61
C ASN A 31 -12.79 -24.23 1.52
N PRO A 32 -12.14 -24.29 0.33
CA PRO A 32 -10.78 -23.78 0.19
C PRO A 32 -10.76 -22.29 0.54
N VAL A 33 -10.03 -21.93 1.60
CA VAL A 33 -9.67 -20.53 1.86
C VAL A 33 -8.84 -20.10 0.66
N GLU A 34 -9.38 -19.20 -0.18
CA GLU A 34 -8.55 -18.49 -1.14
C GLU A 34 -7.52 -17.72 -0.33
N GLU A 35 -6.32 -18.27 -0.36
CA GLU A 35 -5.06 -17.66 -0.02
C GLU A 35 -5.03 -16.32 -0.75
N LYS A 36 -5.45 -15.26 -0.05
CA LYS A 36 -5.01 -13.92 -0.34
C LYS A 36 -3.50 -14.03 -0.21
N THR A 37 -2.85 -14.20 -1.35
CA THR A 37 -1.41 -14.10 -1.54
C THR A 37 -0.98 -12.81 -0.89
N GLU A 38 -0.65 -12.89 0.40
CA GLU A 38 0.31 -12.02 1.01
C GLU A 38 1.58 -12.31 0.23
N ALA A 39 1.78 -11.52 -0.82
CA ALA A 39 3.09 -11.31 -1.39
C ALA A 39 3.95 -10.73 -0.27
N THR A 40 4.48 -11.63 0.56
CA THR A 40 5.70 -11.43 1.33
C THR A 40 6.81 -11.35 0.31
N THR A 41 6.84 -10.23 -0.40
CA THR A 41 8.00 -9.76 -1.10
C THR A 41 8.86 -9.10 -0.03
N GLU A 42 9.92 -9.79 0.40
CA GLU A 42 11.08 -9.08 0.89
C GLU A 42 11.53 -8.17 -0.26
N THR A 43 11.11 -6.91 -0.18
CA THR A 43 11.38 -5.91 -1.21
C THR A 43 11.63 -4.64 -0.45
N THR A 44 12.78 -4.04 -0.73
CA THR A 44 13.08 -2.66 -0.41
C THR A 44 11.83 -1.83 -0.72
N VAL A 45 11.07 -1.44 0.31
CA VAL A 45 9.84 -0.67 0.13
C VAL A 45 10.24 0.58 -0.63
N ASP A 46 9.63 0.82 -1.79
CA ASP A 46 9.89 2.04 -2.55
C ASP A 46 9.67 3.23 -1.61
N PRO A 47 10.70 4.07 -1.36
CA PRO A 47 10.57 5.19 -0.44
C PRO A 47 9.41 6.13 -0.79
N LEU A 48 9.06 6.26 -2.07
CA LEU A 48 7.90 7.07 -2.49
C LEU A 48 6.57 6.40 -2.16
N PHE A 49 6.47 5.08 -2.30
CA PHE A 49 5.26 4.35 -1.91
C PHE A 49 5.01 4.50 -0.40
N ALA A 50 6.02 4.22 0.43
CA ALA A 50 5.91 4.31 1.89
C ALA A 50 5.53 5.73 2.34
N LYS A 51 6.20 6.74 1.77
CA LYS A 51 5.89 8.15 2.02
C LYS A 51 4.46 8.51 1.58
N GLY A 52 4.02 8.00 0.43
CA GLY A 52 2.67 8.19 -0.07
C GLY A 52 1.61 7.63 0.87
N GLN A 53 1.84 6.40 1.37
CA GLN A 53 0.97 5.77 2.35
C GLN A 53 0.89 6.57 3.65
N GLU A 54 2.04 6.97 4.22
CA GLU A 54 2.11 7.79 5.44
C GLU A 54 1.34 9.11 5.28
N LEU A 55 1.52 9.80 4.15
CA LEU A 55 0.83 11.05 3.87
C LEU A 55 -0.69 10.84 3.70
N PHE A 56 -1.09 9.77 3.02
CA PHE A 56 -2.50 9.47 2.74
C PHE A 56 -3.27 9.10 4.01
N GLU A 57 -2.67 8.26 4.86
CA GLU A 57 -3.28 7.76 6.09
C GLU A 57 -3.17 8.76 7.25
N GLY A 58 -2.07 9.52 7.29
CA GLY A 58 -1.78 10.50 8.34
C GLY A 58 -2.18 11.92 7.96
N LYS A 59 -1.21 12.72 7.53
CA LYS A 59 -1.34 14.18 7.34
C LYS A 59 -2.49 14.60 6.43
N GLY A 60 -2.78 13.83 5.39
CA GLY A 60 -3.86 14.08 4.46
C GLY A 60 -5.23 13.61 4.95
N THR A 61 -5.27 12.71 5.94
CA THR A 61 -6.51 12.06 6.45
C THR A 61 -7.42 11.54 5.34
N CYS A 62 -6.84 11.15 4.19
CA CYS A 62 -7.56 10.87 2.95
C CYS A 62 -8.45 9.62 3.09
N THR A 63 -8.08 8.72 4.00
CA THR A 63 -8.82 7.49 4.36
C THR A 63 -10.18 7.76 5.00
N ALA A 64 -10.46 8.99 5.47
CA ALA A 64 -11.77 9.37 5.97
C ALA A 64 -12.83 9.36 4.86
N CYS A 65 -12.44 9.73 3.64
CA CYS A 65 -13.35 9.85 2.50
C CYS A 65 -13.11 8.82 1.40
N HIS A 66 -11.88 8.31 1.26
CA HIS A 66 -11.48 7.39 0.20
C HIS A 66 -11.05 6.05 0.80
N LYS A 67 -11.85 5.00 0.55
CA LYS A 67 -11.51 3.61 0.91
C LYS A 67 -10.91 2.88 -0.29
N PRO A 68 -10.14 1.79 -0.07
CA PRO A 68 -9.50 1.03 -1.16
C PRO A 68 -10.45 0.69 -2.31
N ASP A 69 -11.55 0.00 -1.99
CA ASP A 69 -12.42 -0.62 -3.00
C ASP A 69 -13.90 -0.21 -2.90
N THR A 70 -14.23 0.72 -2.01
CA THR A 70 -15.63 1.09 -1.75
C THR A 70 -15.81 2.61 -1.75
N LYS A 71 -16.81 3.09 -2.50
CA LYS A 71 -17.24 4.49 -2.41
C LYS A 71 -17.92 4.72 -1.07
N VAL A 72 -17.46 5.74 -0.32
CA VAL A 72 -18.11 6.17 0.93
C VAL A 72 -18.57 7.63 0.79
N ILE A 73 -17.67 8.57 1.01
CA ILE A 73 -17.89 10.00 0.75
C ILE A 73 -17.28 10.30 -0.63
N GLY A 74 -16.00 9.98 -0.79
CA GLY A 74 -15.31 10.02 -2.06
C GLY A 74 -15.37 8.68 -2.82
N PRO A 75 -15.00 8.70 -4.11
CA PRO A 75 -14.78 7.48 -4.90
C PRO A 75 -13.71 6.58 -4.27
N SER A 76 -13.73 5.29 -4.60
CA SER A 76 -12.72 4.36 -4.11
C SER A 76 -11.35 4.66 -4.70
N ILE A 77 -10.27 4.29 -4.00
CA ILE A 77 -8.91 4.51 -4.49
C ILE A 77 -8.70 3.74 -5.79
N LYS A 78 -9.21 2.51 -5.86
CA LYS A 78 -9.19 1.68 -7.08
C LYS A 78 -9.91 2.33 -8.27
N GLU A 79 -11.07 2.94 -8.05
CA GLU A 79 -11.79 3.67 -9.10
C GLU A 79 -11.00 4.88 -9.60
N ILE A 80 -10.42 5.66 -8.67
CA ILE A 80 -9.56 6.79 -8.99
C ILE A 80 -8.36 6.32 -9.83
N ALA A 81 -7.60 5.33 -9.33
CA ALA A 81 -6.41 4.81 -10.00
C ALA A 81 -6.71 4.35 -11.44
N LYS A 82 -7.79 3.58 -11.61
CA LYS A 82 -8.25 3.11 -12.92
C LYS A 82 -8.51 4.27 -13.89
N ILE A 83 -9.30 5.27 -13.48
CA ILE A 83 -9.66 6.40 -14.36
C ILE A 83 -8.44 7.25 -14.73
N TYR A 84 -7.55 7.50 -13.76
CA TYR A 84 -6.32 8.27 -14.02
C TYR A 84 -5.37 7.52 -14.96
N LYS A 85 -5.25 6.20 -14.82
CA LYS A 85 -4.51 5.33 -15.75
C LYS A 85 -5.09 5.42 -17.17
N GLU A 86 -6.39 5.20 -17.30
CA GLU A 86 -7.09 5.19 -18.60
C GLU A 86 -6.99 6.54 -19.32
N LYS A 87 -6.98 7.65 -18.57
CA LYS A 87 -6.88 9.00 -19.12
C LYS A 87 -5.45 9.53 -19.25
N GLY A 88 -4.43 8.79 -18.77
CA GLY A 88 -3.05 9.27 -18.73
C GLY A 88 -2.89 10.58 -17.95
N ALA A 89 -3.71 10.77 -16.91
CA ALA A 89 -3.74 11.99 -16.11
C ALA A 89 -2.88 11.83 -14.83
N SER A 90 -2.49 12.95 -14.22
CA SER A 90 -1.72 12.96 -12.96
C SER A 90 -2.62 13.31 -11.77
N ILE A 91 -2.65 12.41 -10.78
CA ILE A 91 -3.30 12.67 -9.49
C ILE A 91 -2.57 13.81 -8.77
N ALA A 92 -1.23 13.84 -8.83
CA ALA A 92 -0.42 14.89 -8.23
C ALA A 92 -0.75 16.28 -8.78
N ALA A 93 -1.02 16.40 -10.09
CA ALA A 93 -1.48 17.65 -10.69
C ALA A 93 -2.89 18.02 -10.24
N PHE A 94 -3.83 17.06 -10.22
CA PHE A 94 -5.20 17.31 -9.77
C PHE A 94 -5.26 17.81 -8.32
N ILE A 95 -4.58 17.15 -7.39
CA ILE A 95 -4.55 17.58 -5.98
C ILE A 95 -3.75 18.87 -5.76
N ASN A 96 -3.06 19.37 -6.79
CA ASN A 96 -2.46 20.71 -6.80
C ASN A 96 -3.38 21.78 -7.42
N GLU A 97 -4.62 21.42 -7.79
CA GLU A 97 -5.56 22.24 -8.56
C GLU A 97 -5.04 22.63 -9.96
N GLU A 98 -4.27 21.75 -10.59
CA GLU A 98 -3.74 21.94 -11.95
C GLU A 98 -4.36 20.95 -12.95
N GLY A 99 -5.35 20.16 -12.52
CA GLY A 99 -6.05 19.19 -13.34
C GLY A 99 -7.56 19.25 -13.18
N GLU A 100 -8.29 18.76 -14.18
CA GLU A 100 -9.76 18.70 -14.19
C GLU A 100 -10.29 17.58 -13.28
N PRO A 101 -11.49 17.71 -12.69
CA PRO A 101 -12.12 16.67 -11.87
C PRO A 101 -12.69 15.54 -12.72
N ILE A 102 -11.81 14.67 -13.23
CA ILE A 102 -12.14 13.62 -14.20
C ILE A 102 -12.87 12.39 -13.64
N VAL A 103 -12.99 12.25 -12.31
CA VAL A 103 -13.62 11.09 -11.65
C VAL A 103 -15.09 11.37 -11.35
N ASP A 104 -15.37 12.37 -10.51
CA ASP A 104 -16.72 12.79 -10.14
C ASP A 104 -16.79 14.33 -10.06
N PRO A 105 -17.09 15.02 -11.20
CA PRO A 105 -17.18 16.48 -11.23
C PRO A 105 -18.21 17.04 -10.24
N THR A 106 -19.25 16.28 -9.91
CA THR A 106 -20.31 16.73 -9.00
C THR A 106 -19.84 16.83 -7.55
N GLN A 107 -18.76 16.12 -7.19
CA GLN A 107 -18.14 16.13 -5.87
C GLN A 107 -16.87 16.99 -5.81
N TYR A 108 -16.55 17.72 -6.90
CA TYR A 108 -15.31 18.49 -6.98
C TYR A 108 -15.18 19.53 -5.87
N GLU A 109 -16.24 20.31 -5.61
CA GLU A 109 -16.21 21.34 -4.57
C GLU A 109 -15.99 20.74 -3.17
N THR A 110 -16.54 19.55 -2.90
CA THR A 110 -16.29 18.82 -1.65
C THR A 110 -14.82 18.41 -1.54
N MET A 111 -14.25 17.83 -2.59
CA MET A 111 -12.84 17.42 -2.60
C MET A 111 -11.88 18.62 -2.52
N LYS A 112 -12.19 19.70 -3.22
CA LYS A 112 -11.39 20.92 -3.30
C LYS A 112 -11.14 21.57 -1.94
N THR A 113 -12.02 21.38 -0.96
CA THR A 113 -11.78 21.83 0.42
C THR A 113 -10.48 21.27 1.03
N ASN A 114 -10.04 20.09 0.58
CA ASN A 114 -8.80 19.45 1.02
C ASN A 114 -7.55 19.98 0.28
N PHE A 115 -7.70 20.77 -0.79
CA PHE A 115 -6.56 21.23 -1.59
C PHE A 115 -5.64 22.20 -0.85
N ALA A 116 -6.11 22.85 0.21
CA ALA A 116 -5.23 23.61 1.10
C ALA A 116 -4.12 22.74 1.70
N ILE A 117 -4.41 21.46 2.00
CA ILE A 117 -3.45 20.51 2.56
C ILE A 117 -2.43 20.09 1.49
N THR A 118 -2.91 19.69 0.31
CA THR A 118 -2.06 19.12 -0.76
C THR A 118 -1.26 20.19 -1.52
N LYS A 119 -1.73 21.44 -1.58
CA LYS A 119 -0.95 22.58 -2.08
C LYS A 119 0.18 23.00 -1.16
N ALA A 120 0.04 22.76 0.14
CA ALA A 120 1.11 22.97 1.12
C ALA A 120 2.19 21.86 1.09
N MET A 121 1.93 20.75 0.38
CA MET A 121 2.92 19.70 0.16
C MET A 121 3.92 20.11 -0.93
N THR A 122 5.10 19.50 -0.90
CA THR A 122 6.08 19.55 -1.99
C THR A 122 5.59 18.76 -3.21
N ALA A 123 6.17 19.01 -4.38
CA ALA A 123 5.87 18.25 -5.59
C ALA A 123 6.18 16.75 -5.41
N GLU A 124 7.24 16.41 -4.68
CA GLU A 124 7.61 15.03 -4.37
C GLU A 124 6.58 14.35 -3.45
N GLU A 125 6.09 15.04 -2.42
CA GLU A 125 5.03 14.51 -1.55
C GLU A 125 3.71 14.27 -2.32
N ARG A 126 3.32 15.18 -3.23
CA ARG A 126 2.17 14.94 -4.11
C ARG A 126 2.40 13.76 -5.05
N LYS A 127 3.63 13.61 -5.55
CA LYS A 127 4.00 12.45 -6.39
C LYS A 127 3.97 11.15 -5.58
N ALA A 128 4.39 11.17 -4.32
CA ALA A 128 4.32 10.03 -3.41
C ALA A 128 2.85 9.59 -3.19
N LEU A 129 1.95 10.55 -2.96
CA LEU A 129 0.50 10.27 -2.88
C LEU A 129 -0.03 9.62 -4.17
N GLU A 130 0.36 10.14 -5.34
CA GLU A 130 0.00 9.51 -6.62
C GLU A 130 0.53 8.09 -6.72
N VAL A 131 1.81 7.84 -6.41
CA VAL A 131 2.40 6.48 -6.44
C VAL A 131 1.64 5.53 -5.54
N TYR A 132 1.32 5.95 -4.31
CA TYR A 132 0.53 5.14 -3.38
C TYR A 132 -0.87 4.85 -3.91
N MET A 133 -1.61 5.88 -4.35
CA MET A 133 -2.98 5.70 -4.85
C MET A 133 -3.02 4.84 -6.12
N MET A 134 -2.05 5.00 -7.01
CA MET A 134 -1.96 4.22 -8.24
C MET A 134 -1.65 2.73 -7.99
N SER A 135 -1.15 2.35 -6.81
CA SER A 135 -0.90 0.93 -6.47
C SER A 135 -2.16 0.07 -6.30
N PHE A 136 -3.34 0.68 -6.26
CA PHE A 136 -4.64 0.00 -6.08
C PHE A 136 -5.29 -0.41 -7.41
N GLU A 137 -4.57 -0.27 -8.52
CA GLU A 137 -5.05 -0.59 -9.87
C GLU A 137 -5.25 -2.09 -10.16
#